data_AF-A0A433SUT8-F1
#
_entry.id   AF-A0A433SUT8-F1
#
_cell.length_a   1.000
_cell.length_b   1.000
_cell.length_c   1.000
_cell.angle_alpha   90.00
_cell.angle_beta   90.00
_cell.angle_gamma   90.00
#
_symmetry.space_group_name_H-M   'P 1'
#
loop_
_entity.id
_entity.type
_entity.pdbx_description
1 polymer ?
#
loop_
_entity_poly.entity_id
_entity_poly.type
_entity_poly.pdbx_seq_one_letter_code
_entity_poly.pdbx_strand_id
1 'polypeptide(L)'
;MSVTIVPNSPPTFDPDNPPYASVNIHGQKTTHDERYELYKVETVDTDGDPIYYTMSTDPTTDLIEIEYARGQLRAANDLRLLCEPLITASVWARDPYSPVVGPFTVDLVIDSELWS
;
A
#
# COMPACT_ATOMS: atom_id res chain seq x y z
N MET A 1 -17.61 -37.07 20.26
CA MET A 1 -16.62 -36.00 20.03
C MET A 1 -16.83 -35.52 18.60
N SER A 2 -17.30 -34.29 18.42
CA SER A 2 -17.39 -33.66 17.10
C SER A 2 -16.18 -32.76 16.92
N VAL A 3 -15.46 -32.90 15.81
CA VAL A 3 -14.45 -31.92 15.41
C VAL A 3 -15.18 -30.83 14.63
N THR A 4 -15.14 -29.60 15.14
CA THR A 4 -15.64 -28.43 14.40
C THR A 4 -14.49 -27.92 13.54
N ILE A 5 -14.66 -27.97 12.22
CA ILE A 5 -13.76 -27.29 11.29
C ILE A 5 -14.25 -25.85 11.20
N VAL A 6 -13.40 -24.91 11.59
CA VAL A 6 -13.63 -23.48 11.37
C VAL A 6 -12.98 -23.12 10.02
N PRO A 7 -13.74 -22.67 9.01
CA PRO A 7 -13.17 -22.20 7.76
C PRO A 7 -12.31 -20.95 7.99
N ASN A 8 -11.18 -20.85 7.30
CA ASN A 8 -10.36 -19.63 7.29
C ASN A 8 -11.12 -18.50 6.60
N SER A 9 -11.01 -17.30 7.14
CA SER A 9 -11.54 -16.08 6.55
C SER A 9 -10.43 -15.38 5.76
N PRO A 10 -10.74 -14.69 4.66
CA PRO A 10 -9.78 -13.82 4.00
C PRO A 10 -9.50 -12.56 4.84
N PRO A 11 -8.34 -11.90 4.66
CA PRO A 11 -8.09 -10.62 5.28
C PRO A 11 -9.06 -9.57 4.74
N THR A 12 -9.37 -8.56 5.54
CA THR A 12 -10.22 -7.45 5.15
C THR A 12 -9.43 -6.14 5.23
N PHE A 13 -9.58 -5.28 4.23
CA PHE A 13 -9.22 -3.86 4.40
C PHE A 13 -10.17 -3.24 5.41
N ASP A 14 -9.70 -2.21 6.12
CA ASP A 14 -10.50 -1.49 7.11
C ASP A 14 -11.91 -1.18 6.56
N PRO A 15 -12.97 -1.78 7.13
CA PRO A 15 -14.33 -1.63 6.61
C PRO A 15 -14.91 -0.24 6.85
N ASP A 16 -14.35 0.53 7.79
CA ASP A 16 -14.79 1.90 8.09
C ASP A 16 -14.18 2.92 7.12
N ASN A 17 -13.20 2.50 6.32
CA ASN A 17 -12.57 3.32 5.29
C ASN A 17 -12.97 2.86 3.88
N PRO A 18 -13.23 3.78 2.93
CA PRO A 18 -13.38 3.42 1.52
C PRO A 18 -12.14 2.66 1.05
N PRO A 19 -12.25 1.76 0.04
CA PRO A 19 -11.09 1.11 -0.59
C PRO A 19 -10.30 2.09 -1.48
N TYR A 20 -10.19 3.33 -1.04
CA TYR A 20 -9.63 4.47 -1.72
C TYR A 20 -9.09 5.47 -0.70
N ALA A 21 -7.87 5.93 -0.93
CA ALA A 21 -7.27 7.06 -0.23
C ALA A 21 -6.63 8.01 -1.24
N SER A 22 -6.51 9.28 -0.86
CA SER A 22 -5.72 10.27 -1.60
C SER A 22 -4.81 10.98 -0.61
N VAL A 23 -3.52 11.06 -0.94
CA VAL A 23 -2.48 11.64 -0.10
C VAL A 23 -1.61 12.58 -0.93
N ASN A 24 -1.32 13.75 -0.36
CA ASN A 24 -0.36 14.68 -0.95
C ASN A 24 1.05 14.31 -0.48
N ILE A 25 1.94 14.07 -1.42
CA ILE A 25 3.34 13.77 -1.17
C ILE A 25 4.20 14.95 -1.63
N HIS A 26 5.04 15.46 -0.73
CA HIS A 26 5.97 16.52 -1.08
C HIS A 26 7.21 15.92 -1.73
N GLY A 27 7.58 16.40 -2.92
CA GLY A 27 8.76 15.92 -3.65
C GLY A 27 10.10 16.20 -2.98
N GLN A 28 10.15 16.85 -1.81
CA GLN A 28 11.41 17.21 -1.16
C GLN A 28 11.97 16.11 -0.26
N LYS A 29 13.02 15.47 -0.78
CA LYS A 29 14.20 14.97 -0.06
C LYS A 29 14.11 13.55 0.53
N THR A 30 14.48 12.59 -0.31
CA THR A 30 14.96 11.27 0.15
C THR A 30 16.46 11.36 0.40
N THR A 31 16.86 11.52 1.65
CA THR A 31 18.16 10.94 2.01
C THR A 31 17.93 9.45 2.08
N HIS A 32 18.60 8.71 1.20
CA HIS A 32 18.60 7.25 1.01
C HIS A 32 18.51 6.40 2.31
N ASP A 33 18.84 6.98 3.46
CA ASP A 33 18.81 6.35 4.77
C ASP A 33 17.40 6.21 5.40
N GLU A 34 16.41 6.99 4.96
CA GLU A 34 15.04 6.92 5.48
C GLU A 34 14.07 6.71 4.32
N ARG A 35 13.77 5.45 4.01
CA ARG A 35 12.65 5.06 3.14
C ARG A 35 11.35 5.59 3.74
N TYR A 36 11.03 6.83 3.41
CA TYR A 36 9.92 7.61 3.95
C TYR A 36 8.59 6.91 3.65
N GLU A 37 7.78 6.73 4.70
CA GLU A 37 6.43 6.18 4.57
C GLU A 37 5.51 7.23 3.93
N LEU A 38 4.95 6.90 2.76
CA LEU A 38 4.01 7.75 2.03
C LEU A 38 2.57 7.49 2.50
N TYR A 39 2.26 6.22 2.74
CA TYR A 39 0.95 5.78 3.20
C TYR A 39 1.06 4.37 3.79
N LYS A 40 0.17 4.00 4.69
CA LYS A 40 0.07 2.63 5.21
C LYS A 40 -1.34 2.10 4.97
N VAL A 41 -1.42 0.99 4.24
CA VAL A 41 -2.66 0.25 4.04
C VAL A 41 -2.85 -0.69 5.22
N GLU A 42 -3.99 -0.58 5.90
CA GLU A 42 -4.32 -1.43 7.03
C GLU A 42 -5.28 -2.54 6.61
N THR A 43 -4.96 -3.76 7.03
CA THR A 43 -5.83 -4.92 6.88
C THR A 43 -5.84 -5.71 8.16
N VAL A 44 -6.98 -6.34 8.43
CA VAL A 44 -7.18 -7.21 9.59
C VAL A 44 -7.47 -8.62 9.09
N ASP A 45 -6.87 -9.59 9.75
CA ASP A 45 -7.20 -11.00 9.60
C ASP A 45 -7.77 -11.49 10.93
N THR A 46 -9.00 -12.00 10.93
CA THR A 46 -9.70 -12.41 12.16
C THR A 46 -9.21 -13.73 12.72
N ASP A 47 -8.56 -14.54 11.89
CA ASP A 47 -8.00 -15.84 12.25
C ASP A 47 -6.57 -15.70 12.82
N GLY A 48 -5.94 -14.53 12.62
CA GLY A 48 -4.62 -14.18 13.11
C GLY A 48 -3.49 -14.58 12.17
N ASP A 49 -3.81 -14.82 10.89
CA ASP A 49 -2.85 -15.20 9.88
C ASP A 49 -1.91 -14.05 9.48
N PRO A 50 -0.67 -14.36 9.06
CA PRO A 50 0.22 -13.35 8.51
C PRO A 50 -0.31 -12.82 7.17
N ILE A 51 -0.35 -11.49 7.04
CA ILE A 51 -0.82 -10.82 5.83
C ILE A 51 0.36 -10.35 4.98
N TYR A 52 0.22 -10.52 3.67
CA TYR A 52 1.20 -10.12 2.68
C TYR A 52 0.60 -9.22 1.62
N TYR A 53 1.38 -8.22 1.19
CA TYR A 53 0.93 -7.16 0.30
C TYR A 53 1.68 -7.16 -1.01
N THR A 54 0.96 -6.86 -2.08
CA THR A 54 1.51 -6.60 -3.41
C THR A 54 0.90 -5.32 -3.97
N MET A 55 1.62 -4.64 -4.84
CA MET A 55 1.19 -3.35 -5.39
C MET A 55 1.53 -3.24 -6.88
N SER A 56 0.71 -2.48 -7.61
CA SER A 56 1.04 -1.94 -8.94
C SER A 56 0.79 -0.43 -8.96
N THR A 57 1.51 0.29 -9.81
CA THR A 57 1.38 1.75 -9.98
C THR A 57 0.96 2.10 -11.41
N ASP A 58 0.14 3.15 -11.54
CA ASP A 58 -0.22 3.79 -12.80
C ASP A 58 0.00 5.31 -12.70
N PRO A 59 0.86 5.90 -13.54
CA PRO A 59 1.82 5.22 -14.42
C PRO A 59 2.80 4.34 -13.64
N THR A 60 3.31 3.29 -14.29
CA THR A 60 4.26 2.36 -13.67
C THR A 60 5.56 3.05 -13.32
N THR A 61 6.02 2.87 -12.08
CA THR A 61 7.26 3.46 -11.56
C THR A 61 7.89 2.57 -10.50
N ASP A 62 9.23 2.53 -10.49
CA ASP A 62 10.06 1.84 -9.49
C ASP A 62 10.46 2.77 -8.32
N LEU A 63 9.99 4.02 -8.33
CA LEU A 63 10.33 5.02 -7.31
C LEU A 63 9.46 4.88 -6.05
N ILE A 64 8.39 4.09 -6.12
CA ILE A 64 7.47 3.80 -5.03
C ILE A 64 7.36 2.29 -4.87
N GLU A 65 7.58 1.79 -3.65
CA GLU A 65 7.48 0.38 -3.32
C GLU A 65 6.47 0.14 -2.19
N ILE A 66 5.98 -1.08 -2.05
CA ILE A 66 5.20 -1.52 -0.90
C ILE A 66 6.01 -2.50 -0.05
N GLU A 67 5.99 -2.31 1.26
CA GLU A 67 6.58 -3.29 2.17
C GLU A 67 5.68 -4.53 2.28
N TYR A 68 6.21 -5.66 1.79
CA TYR A 68 5.51 -6.94 1.66
C TYR A 68 4.77 -7.42 2.91
N ALA A 69 5.29 -7.16 4.11
CA ALA A 69 4.71 -7.67 5.37
C ALA A 69 4.01 -6.60 6.21
N ARG A 70 4.04 -5.33 5.78
CA ARG A 70 3.54 -4.20 6.60
C ARG A 70 2.52 -3.32 5.88
N GLY A 71 2.35 -3.47 4.57
CA GLY A 71 1.41 -2.66 3.79
C GLY A 71 1.81 -1.19 3.68
N GLN A 72 3.08 -0.87 3.97
CA GLN A 72 3.60 0.49 3.97
C GLN A 72 4.11 0.84 2.57
N LEU A 73 3.47 1.81 1.93
CA LEU A 73 3.95 2.44 0.70
C LEU A 73 5.10 3.38 1.07
N ARG A 74 6.21 3.27 0.36
CA ARG A 74 7.43 4.02 0.63
C ARG A 74 8.06 4.52 -0.65
N ALA A 75 8.80 5.62 -0.52
CA ALA A 75 9.72 6.04 -1.56
C ALA A 75 10.90 5.06 -1.63
N ALA A 76 11.05 4.35 -2.75
CA ALA A 76 12.19 3.49 -3.02
C ALA A 76 13.43 4.31 -3.42
N ASN A 77 13.21 5.50 -3.98
CA ASN A 77 14.25 6.42 -4.43
C ASN A 77 13.71 7.86 -4.43
N ASP A 78 14.51 8.79 -4.94
CA ASP A 78 14.17 10.20 -5.00
C ASP A 78 12.94 10.50 -5.84
N LEU A 79 11.86 10.88 -5.15
CA LEU A 79 10.59 11.26 -5.76
C LEU A 79 10.70 12.53 -6.62
N ARG A 80 11.79 13.30 -6.53
CA ARG A 80 12.08 14.39 -7.50
C ARG A 80 12.28 13.87 -8.92
N LEU A 81 12.55 12.57 -9.09
CA LEU A 81 12.66 11.91 -10.38
C LEU A 81 11.28 11.52 -10.96
N LEU A 82 10.20 11.62 -10.18
CA LEU A 82 8.84 11.48 -10.71
C LEU A 82 8.48 12.73 -11.49
N CYS A 83 8.22 12.55 -12.79
CA CYS A 83 7.72 13.61 -13.66
C CYS A 83 6.20 13.70 -13.65
N GLU A 84 5.54 12.81 -12.90
CA GLU A 84 4.10 12.63 -12.92
C GLU A 84 3.48 13.32 -11.71
N PRO A 85 2.43 14.16 -11.91
CA PRO A 85 1.79 14.87 -10.81
C PRO A 85 0.89 13.97 -9.95
N LEU A 86 0.60 12.76 -10.43
CA LEU A 86 -0.24 11.78 -9.77
C LEU A 86 0.28 10.38 -10.10
N ILE A 87 0.45 9.56 -9.06
CA ILE A 87 0.64 8.12 -9.20
C ILE A 87 -0.50 7.42 -8.46
N THR A 88 -1.25 6.56 -9.15
CA THR A 88 -2.26 5.72 -8.51
C THR A 88 -1.66 4.36 -8.18
N ALA A 89 -1.56 4.04 -6.89
CA ALA A 89 -1.13 2.74 -6.39
C ALA A 89 -2.34 1.84 -6.12
N SER A 90 -2.38 0.67 -6.74
CA SER A 90 -3.37 -0.38 -6.45
C SER A 90 -2.72 -1.45 -5.58
N VAL A 91 -3.29 -1.72 -4.41
CA VAL A 91 -2.73 -2.63 -3.40
C VAL A 91 -3.64 -3.82 -3.19
N TRP A 92 -3.05 -5.01 -3.15
CA TRP A 92 -3.72 -6.25 -2.80
C TRP A 92 -3.12 -6.86 -1.55
N ALA A 93 -3.96 -7.50 -0.75
CA ALA A 93 -3.56 -8.24 0.44
C ALA A 93 -3.94 -9.71 0.31
N ARG A 94 -3.16 -10.59 0.95
CA ARG A 94 -3.43 -12.02 1.01
C ARG A 94 -2.92 -12.61 2.31
N ASP A 95 -3.62 -13.63 2.78
CA ASP A 95 -3.07 -14.58 3.74
C ASP A 95 -2.57 -15.85 2.98
N PRO A 96 -2.03 -16.88 3.65
CA PRO A 96 -1.60 -18.13 3.02
C PRO A 96 -2.72 -19.11 2.60
N TYR A 97 -3.93 -18.97 3.14
CA TYR A 97 -5.01 -19.95 3.13
C TYR A 97 -6.28 -19.49 2.38
N SER A 98 -6.38 -18.21 2.06
CA SER A 98 -7.53 -17.57 1.43
C SER A 98 -7.15 -16.87 0.13
N PRO A 99 -8.14 -16.53 -0.72
CA PRO A 99 -7.91 -15.73 -1.92
C PRO A 99 -7.38 -14.32 -1.61
N VAL A 100 -6.72 -13.73 -2.60
CA VAL A 100 -6.27 -12.33 -2.58
C VAL A 100 -7.47 -11.38 -2.53
N VAL A 101 -7.38 -10.32 -1.72
CA VAL A 101 -8.37 -9.23 -1.62
C VAL A 101 -7.81 -7.91 -2.16
N GLY A 102 -8.70 -7.06 -2.66
CA GLY A 102 -8.36 -5.75 -3.23
C GLY A 102 -8.94 -5.54 -4.64
N PRO A 103 -8.52 -4.46 -5.33
CA PRO A 103 -7.51 -3.50 -4.90
C PRO A 103 -8.03 -2.51 -3.84
N PHE A 104 -7.13 -2.08 -2.95
CA PHE A 104 -7.24 -0.81 -2.25
C PHE A 104 -6.44 0.22 -3.05
N THR A 105 -7.08 1.33 -3.43
CA THR A 105 -6.47 2.34 -4.29
C THR A 105 -5.92 3.51 -3.48
N VAL A 106 -4.71 3.97 -3.78
CA VAL A 106 -4.08 5.13 -3.16
C VAL A 106 -3.61 6.09 -4.25
N ASP A 107 -4.23 7.27 -4.33
CA ASP A 107 -3.78 8.35 -5.19
C ASP A 107 -2.70 9.17 -4.49
N LEU A 108 -1.48 9.10 -5.01
CA LEU A 108 -0.32 9.85 -4.54
C LEU A 108 -0.20 11.13 -5.37
N VAL A 109 -0.74 12.23 -4.85
CA VAL A 109 -0.68 13.55 -5.50
C VAL A 109 0.66 14.20 -5.20
N ILE A 110 1.46 14.43 -6.23
CA ILE A 110 2.82 14.98 -6.08
C ILE A 110 2.75 16.50 -6.16
N ASP A 111 3.03 17.14 -5.03
CA ASP A 111 3.10 18.59 -4.98
C ASP A 111 4.39 19.07 -5.65
N SER A 112 4.23 19.91 -6.67
CA SER A 112 5.31 20.53 -7.43
C SER A 112 5.68 21.92 -6.92
N GLU A 113 5.07 22.46 -5.86
CA GLU A 113 5.24 23.86 -5.47
C GLU A 113 6.62 24.26 -4.88
N LEU A 114 7.69 23.47 -5.07
CA LEU A 114 9.04 23.82 -4.59
C LEU A 114 10.15 23.72 -5.64
N TRP A 115 9.85 23.92 -6.93
CA TRP A 115 10.88 24.11 -7.99
C TRP A 115 11.42 25.55 -8.12
N SER A 116 11.11 26.43 -7.15
CA SER A 116 11.56 27.84 -7.14
C SER A 116 12.88 28.06 -6.41
#